data_AF-X1PA96-F1
#
_entry.id   AF-X1PA96-F1
#
_cell.length_a   1.000
_cell.length_b   1.000
_cell.length_c   1.000
_cell.angle_alpha   90.00
_cell.angle_beta   90.00
_cell.angle_gamma   90.00
#
_symmetry.space_group_name_H-M   'P 1'
#
loop_
_entity.id
_entity.type
_entity.pdbx_description
1 polymer ?
#
loop_
_entity_poly.entity_id
_entity_poly.type
_entity_poly.pdbx_seq_one_letter_code
_entity_poly.pdbx_strand_id
1 'polypeptide(L)'
;RDASQLVGKDTYETGDLVRDELGRNEREMSVASIGPAGENLVRFACIFVDKGHTASHDGTGAVMGSKKLKAIAVARGKARPTLKDKDRVSALANQTHEDTLNNPQRLRTYTWGTLMGIVTSATAGTGTLPVKNYTTCIYDIEPEKLEKFGGPYIRGNFKPKPAPCWACRMHHCHMITITEGPYTGLVMEEPEYEQFASWGPVIGQTDVTAAMMLSYEVDCLGVDTNEAGWVIGFVMECYEKGILSREDCDGLEMTWGNAEATK
;
A
#
# COMPACT_ATOMS: atom_id res chain seq x y z
N ARG A 1 -12.61 8.99 -23.42
CA ARG A 1 -13.05 10.35 -23.06
C ARG A 1 -11.80 11.20 -22.92
N ASP A 2 -11.89 12.52 -23.09
CA ASP A 2 -10.77 13.39 -22.71
C ASP A 2 -10.57 13.33 -21.19
N ALA A 3 -9.31 13.38 -20.76
CA ALA A 3 -8.92 13.27 -19.34
C ALA A 3 -7.98 14.40 -18.93
N SER A 4 -7.97 15.51 -19.68
CA SER A 4 -7.08 16.65 -19.43
C SER A 4 -7.28 17.23 -18.02
N GLN A 5 -8.51 17.24 -17.53
CA GLN A 5 -8.87 17.66 -16.17
C GLN A 5 -8.33 16.75 -15.05
N LEU A 6 -7.89 15.54 -15.39
CA LEU A 6 -7.35 14.55 -14.44
C LEU A 6 -5.81 14.54 -14.41
N VAL A 7 -5.13 15.26 -15.30
CA VAL A 7 -3.67 15.30 -15.34
C VAL A 7 -3.12 15.93 -14.06
N GLY A 8 -2.10 15.31 -13.47
CA GLY A 8 -1.50 15.72 -12.20
C GLY A 8 -2.28 15.30 -10.95
N LYS A 9 -3.48 14.73 -11.12
CA LYS A 9 -4.28 14.21 -10.00
C LYS A 9 -3.69 12.90 -9.51
N ASP A 10 -3.73 12.67 -8.20
CA ASP A 10 -3.28 11.41 -7.61
C ASP A 10 -4.24 10.25 -7.95
N THR A 11 -3.86 9.02 -7.64
CA THR A 11 -4.63 7.81 -7.96
C THR A 11 -5.98 7.75 -7.24
N TYR A 12 -6.06 8.25 -6.00
CA TYR A 12 -7.29 8.25 -5.20
C TYR A 12 -8.27 9.30 -5.75
N GLU A 13 -7.79 10.53 -5.92
CA GLU A 13 -8.55 11.66 -6.46
C GLU A 13 -9.04 11.36 -7.88
N THR A 14 -8.20 10.74 -8.73
CA THR A 14 -8.59 10.33 -10.08
C THR A 14 -9.78 9.37 -10.05
N GLY A 15 -9.76 8.37 -9.17
CA GLY A 15 -10.86 7.41 -9.03
C GLY A 15 -12.17 8.09 -8.60
N ASP A 16 -12.10 8.99 -7.62
CA ASP A 16 -13.27 9.72 -7.10
C ASP A 16 -13.85 10.68 -8.14
N LEU A 17 -13.01 11.49 -8.80
CA LEU A 17 -13.45 12.42 -9.84
C LEU A 17 -14.12 11.73 -11.03
N VAL A 18 -13.58 10.59 -11.47
CA VAL A 18 -14.18 9.80 -12.57
C VAL A 18 -15.55 9.25 -12.18
N ARG A 19 -15.71 8.79 -10.94
CA ARG A 19 -17.00 8.31 -10.41
C ARG A 19 -18.02 9.44 -10.33
N ASP A 20 -17.61 10.60 -9.81
CA ASP A 20 -18.44 11.78 -9.66
C ASP A 20 -18.90 12.33 -11.02
N GLU A 21 -17.98 12.48 -12.00
CA GLU A 21 -18.31 12.92 -13.36
C GLU A 21 -19.37 12.01 -14.01
N LEU A 22 -19.31 10.72 -13.73
CA LEU A 22 -20.19 9.72 -14.32
C LEU A 22 -21.44 9.43 -13.48
N GLY A 23 -21.60 10.08 -12.34
CA GLY A 23 -22.73 9.87 -11.41
C GLY A 23 -22.81 8.44 -10.89
N ARG A 24 -21.67 7.83 -10.56
CA ARG A 24 -21.54 6.46 -10.07
C ARG A 24 -20.89 6.44 -8.69
N ASN A 25 -21.15 5.39 -7.91
CA ASN A 25 -20.40 5.12 -6.68
C ASN A 25 -19.47 3.90 -6.82
N GLU A 26 -18.65 3.65 -5.80
CA GLU A 26 -17.67 2.54 -5.74
C GLU A 26 -18.29 1.14 -5.95
N ARG A 27 -19.59 0.94 -5.72
CA ARG A 27 -20.27 -0.36 -5.96
C ARG A 27 -20.76 -0.54 -7.40
N GLU A 28 -20.78 0.54 -8.16
CA GLU A 28 -21.32 0.61 -9.51
C GLU A 28 -20.24 0.81 -10.58
N MET A 29 -19.03 1.18 -10.18
CA MET A 29 -17.91 1.42 -11.08
C MET A 29 -16.59 1.16 -10.38
N SER A 30 -15.69 0.48 -11.10
CA SER A 30 -14.30 0.33 -10.73
C SER A 30 -13.43 1.20 -11.65
N VAL A 31 -12.42 1.86 -11.09
CA VAL A 31 -11.50 2.72 -11.84
C VAL A 31 -10.07 2.27 -11.60
N ALA A 32 -9.39 1.87 -12.67
CA ALA A 32 -7.96 1.66 -12.72
C ALA A 32 -7.28 2.92 -13.25
N SER A 33 -6.28 3.46 -12.57
CA SER A 33 -5.64 4.74 -12.92
C SER A 33 -4.15 4.76 -12.60
N ILE A 34 -3.45 5.73 -13.18
CA ILE A 34 -2.08 6.08 -12.83
C ILE A 34 -2.05 7.41 -12.09
N GLY A 35 -1.12 7.56 -11.15
CA GLY A 35 -0.81 8.85 -10.52
C GLY A 35 0.25 9.65 -11.29
N PRO A 36 0.76 10.74 -10.70
CA PRO A 36 1.86 11.54 -11.25
C PRO A 36 3.09 10.72 -11.66
N ALA A 37 3.39 9.61 -10.96
CA ALA A 37 4.53 8.77 -11.32
C ALA A 37 4.39 8.12 -12.71
N GLY A 38 3.19 7.64 -13.03
CA GLY A 38 2.90 7.07 -14.35
C GLY A 38 2.95 8.13 -15.44
N GLU A 39 2.40 9.32 -15.17
CA GLU A 39 2.43 10.46 -16.11
C GLU A 39 3.86 10.89 -16.44
N ASN A 40 4.75 10.85 -15.45
CA ASN A 40 6.16 11.21 -15.58
C ASN A 40 7.08 10.03 -15.95
N LEU A 41 6.52 8.88 -16.31
CA LEU A 41 7.25 7.69 -16.76
C LEU A 41 8.31 7.18 -15.76
N VAL A 42 8.04 7.32 -14.45
CA VAL A 42 8.85 6.70 -13.41
C VAL A 42 8.92 5.21 -13.68
N ARG A 43 10.12 4.64 -13.72
CA ARG A 43 10.36 3.27 -14.22
C ARG A 43 9.62 2.18 -13.47
N PHE A 44 9.27 2.46 -12.22
CA PHE A 44 8.53 1.60 -11.31
C PHE A 44 7.18 2.24 -10.91
N ALA A 45 6.57 3.01 -11.82
CA ALA A 45 5.19 3.46 -11.66
C ALA A 45 4.20 2.29 -11.85
N CYS A 46 3.12 2.32 -11.09
CA CYS A 46 2.12 1.25 -11.01
C CYS A 46 0.74 1.72 -11.47
N ILE A 47 -0.18 0.76 -11.59
CA ILE A 47 -1.59 1.03 -11.86
C ILE A 47 -2.39 0.72 -10.59
N PHE A 48 -3.13 1.71 -10.10
CA PHE A 48 -3.95 1.60 -8.90
C PHE A 48 -5.42 1.48 -9.26
N VAL A 49 -6.15 0.68 -8.50
CA VAL A 49 -7.55 0.32 -8.73
C VAL A 49 -8.32 0.60 -7.45
N ASP A 50 -9.36 1.42 -7.54
CA ASP A 50 -10.28 1.69 -6.42
C ASP A 50 -9.56 1.99 -5.08
N LYS A 51 -8.55 2.87 -5.14
CA LYS A 51 -7.65 3.27 -4.04
C LYS A 51 -6.44 2.35 -3.88
N GLY A 52 -6.26 1.66 -2.75
CA GLY A 52 -5.01 0.97 -2.39
C GLY A 52 -4.74 -0.35 -3.12
N HIS A 53 -5.65 -0.83 -3.98
CA HIS A 53 -5.39 -2.05 -4.74
C HIS A 53 -4.50 -1.73 -5.94
N THR A 54 -3.43 -2.49 -6.15
CA THR A 54 -2.44 -2.13 -7.17
C THR A 54 -1.99 -3.32 -8.01
N ALA A 55 -1.79 -3.06 -9.30
CA ALA A 55 -0.94 -3.87 -10.16
C ALA A 55 0.46 -3.28 -10.15
N SER A 56 1.23 -3.67 -9.13
CA SER A 56 2.60 -3.20 -8.89
C SER A 56 3.65 -3.96 -9.70
N HIS A 57 4.90 -3.50 -9.59
CA HIS A 57 6.10 -4.00 -10.26
C HIS A 57 6.15 -3.78 -11.78
N ASP A 58 7.37 -3.91 -12.33
CA ASP A 58 7.69 -3.88 -13.76
C ASP A 58 7.30 -2.61 -14.54
N GLY A 59 6.90 -1.53 -13.86
CA GLY A 59 6.65 -0.24 -14.49
C GLY A 59 5.39 -0.19 -15.35
N THR A 60 4.36 -0.99 -15.03
CA THR A 60 3.11 -1.03 -15.80
C THR A 60 2.42 0.33 -15.90
N GLY A 61 2.49 1.14 -14.84
CA GLY A 61 1.99 2.52 -14.82
C GLY A 61 2.74 3.45 -15.76
N ALA A 62 4.05 3.26 -15.92
CA ALA A 62 4.87 4.02 -16.87
C ALA A 62 4.45 3.71 -18.32
N VAL A 63 4.17 2.44 -18.61
CA VAL A 63 3.67 2.02 -19.93
C VAL A 63 2.30 2.65 -20.20
N MET A 64 1.39 2.65 -19.23
CA MET A 64 0.08 3.28 -19.35
C MET A 64 0.20 4.80 -19.57
N GLY A 65 1.09 5.47 -18.82
CA GLY A 65 1.39 6.90 -19.00
C GLY A 65 2.02 7.25 -20.34
N SER A 66 2.92 6.41 -20.88
CA SER A 66 3.53 6.60 -22.21
C SER A 66 2.50 6.62 -23.34
N LYS A 67 1.35 5.97 -23.12
CA LYS A 67 0.21 5.93 -24.04
C LYS A 67 -0.77 7.08 -23.81
N LYS A 68 -0.47 7.99 -22.89
CA LYS A 68 -1.33 9.10 -22.45
C LYS A 68 -2.71 8.60 -22.00
N LEU A 69 -2.75 7.44 -21.34
CA LEU A 69 -3.98 6.85 -20.81
C LEU A 69 -4.02 7.05 -19.30
N LYS A 70 -4.81 8.01 -18.82
CA LYS A 70 -4.90 8.35 -17.38
C LYS A 70 -5.63 7.29 -16.55
N ALA A 71 -6.74 6.78 -17.08
CA ALA A 71 -7.59 5.83 -16.36
C ALA A 71 -8.42 4.96 -17.30
N ILE A 72 -8.82 3.78 -16.80
CA ILE A 72 -9.82 2.90 -17.38
C ILE A 72 -10.93 2.75 -16.33
N ALA A 73 -12.13 3.21 -16.69
CA ALA A 73 -13.30 3.14 -15.84
C ALA A 73 -14.29 2.12 -16.39
N VAL A 74 -14.70 1.16 -15.55
CA VAL A 74 -15.61 0.08 -15.94
C VAL A 74 -16.83 0.11 -15.04
N ALA A 75 -17.99 0.42 -15.65
CA ALA A 75 -19.27 0.34 -14.97
C ALA A 75 -19.65 -1.14 -14.74
N ARG A 76 -20.26 -1.41 -13.59
CA ARG A 76 -20.76 -2.73 -13.23
C ARG A 76 -21.88 -3.15 -14.17
N GLY A 77 -21.62 -4.19 -14.94
CA GLY A 77 -22.60 -4.83 -15.82
C GLY A 77 -23.49 -5.83 -15.10
N LYS A 78 -24.51 -6.33 -15.81
CA LYS A 78 -25.37 -7.45 -15.37
C LYS A 78 -24.83 -8.82 -15.78
N ALA A 79 -23.81 -8.85 -16.64
CA ALA A 79 -23.20 -10.09 -17.12
C ALA A 79 -22.63 -10.89 -15.95
N ARG A 80 -22.85 -12.21 -15.98
CA ARG A 80 -22.30 -13.15 -15.00
C ARG A 80 -21.48 -14.20 -15.74
N PRO A 81 -20.29 -14.58 -15.26
CA PRO A 81 -19.55 -15.70 -15.82
C PRO A 81 -20.41 -16.97 -15.80
N THR A 82 -20.43 -17.70 -16.92
CA THR A 82 -21.10 -19.01 -16.97
C THR A 82 -20.23 -20.03 -16.24
N LEU A 83 -20.81 -20.69 -15.24
CA LEU A 83 -20.16 -21.76 -14.50
C LEU A 83 -20.67 -23.11 -15.01
N LYS A 84 -19.76 -24.03 -15.33
CA LYS A 84 -20.11 -25.40 -15.73
C LYS A 84 -20.87 -26.14 -14.63
N ASP A 85 -20.44 -25.96 -13.38
CA ASP A 85 -21.01 -26.60 -12.20
C ASP A 85 -21.05 -25.58 -11.05
N LYS A 86 -22.18 -24.87 -10.95
CA LYS A 86 -22.36 -23.78 -9.99
C LYS A 86 -22.35 -24.29 -8.54
N ASP A 87 -22.97 -25.43 -8.30
CA ASP A 87 -23.13 -25.97 -6.94
C ASP A 87 -21.79 -26.45 -6.40
N ARG A 88 -20.98 -27.11 -7.24
CA ARG A 88 -19.62 -27.50 -6.87
C ARG A 88 -18.72 -26.30 -6.59
N VAL A 89 -18.78 -25.24 -7.40
CA VAL A 89 -18.02 -24.01 -7.14
C VAL A 89 -18.42 -23.39 -5.80
N SER A 90 -19.72 -23.31 -5.52
CA SER A 90 -20.23 -22.78 -4.25
C SER A 90 -19.79 -23.63 -3.06
N ALA A 91 -19.83 -24.97 -3.18
CA ALA A 91 -19.40 -25.88 -2.13
C ALA A 91 -17.90 -25.72 -1.82
N LEU A 92 -17.05 -25.67 -2.85
CA LEU A 92 -15.60 -25.47 -2.68
C LEU A 92 -15.26 -24.10 -2.10
N ALA A 93 -15.99 -23.05 -2.47
CA ALA A 93 -15.79 -21.72 -1.91
C ALA A 93 -16.12 -21.67 -0.41
N ASN A 94 -17.19 -22.34 0.00
CA ASN A 94 -17.55 -22.48 1.42
C ASN A 94 -16.53 -23.31 2.19
N GLN A 95 -16.13 -24.46 1.64
CA GLN A 95 -15.10 -25.30 2.24
C GLN A 95 -13.78 -24.54 2.43
N THR A 96 -13.32 -23.81 1.40
CA THR A 96 -12.08 -23.02 1.48
C THR A 96 -12.13 -21.97 2.59
N HIS A 97 -13.29 -21.34 2.78
CA HIS A 97 -13.49 -20.39 3.87
C HIS A 97 -13.49 -21.08 5.24
N GLU A 98 -14.19 -22.20 5.40
CA GLU A 98 -14.18 -23.00 6.64
C GLU A 98 -12.77 -23.51 6.98
N ASP A 99 -12.04 -24.03 6.00
CA ASP A 99 -10.65 -24.47 6.14
C ASP A 99 -9.72 -23.31 6.54
N THR A 100 -10.04 -22.09 6.12
CA THR A 100 -9.31 -20.88 6.51
C THR A 100 -9.56 -20.53 7.97
N LEU A 101 -10.82 -20.61 8.43
CA LEU A 101 -11.18 -20.34 9.82
C LEU A 101 -10.65 -21.41 10.79
N ASN A 102 -10.54 -22.66 10.34
CA ASN A 102 -10.12 -23.79 11.17
C ASN A 102 -8.59 -24.03 11.18
N ASN A 103 -7.82 -23.27 10.40
CA ASN A 103 -6.35 -23.37 10.39
C ASN A 103 -5.73 -22.13 11.07
N PRO A 104 -4.98 -22.27 12.18
CA PRO A 104 -4.45 -21.12 12.93
C PRO A 104 -3.61 -20.14 12.10
N GLN A 105 -2.78 -20.65 11.18
CA GLN A 105 -1.93 -19.81 10.33
C GLN A 105 -2.76 -19.02 9.31
N ARG A 106 -3.78 -19.66 8.73
CA ARG A 106 -4.70 -19.00 7.79
C ARG A 106 -5.62 -18.02 8.52
N LEU A 107 -6.05 -18.35 9.73
CA LEU A 107 -6.88 -17.49 10.57
C LEU A 107 -6.19 -16.16 10.90
N ARG A 108 -4.86 -16.17 11.11
CA ARG A 108 -4.09 -14.93 11.29
C ARG A 108 -4.18 -14.03 10.06
N THR A 109 -3.96 -14.59 8.87
CA THR A 109 -4.03 -13.85 7.60
C THR A 109 -5.46 -13.40 7.29
N TYR A 110 -6.45 -14.25 7.59
CA TYR A 110 -7.87 -13.91 7.53
C TYR A 110 -8.19 -12.69 8.38
N THR A 111 -7.68 -12.67 9.62
CA THR A 111 -8.04 -11.67 10.63
C THR A 111 -7.30 -10.37 10.44
N TRP A 112 -6.03 -10.40 10.03
CA TRP A 112 -5.16 -9.22 10.04
C TRP A 112 -4.55 -8.88 8.68
N GLY A 113 -4.71 -9.74 7.67
CA GLY A 113 -3.94 -9.60 6.44
C GLY A 113 -2.45 -9.79 6.69
N THR A 114 -1.66 -8.95 6.04
CA THR A 114 -0.21 -8.95 6.18
C THR A 114 0.30 -7.97 7.24
N LEU A 115 -0.58 -7.21 7.93
CA LEU A 115 -0.21 -6.25 8.98
C LEU A 115 0.66 -6.84 10.09
N MET A 116 0.52 -8.13 10.39
CA MET A 116 1.37 -8.81 11.39
C MET A 116 2.80 -9.08 10.91
N GLY A 117 3.12 -8.76 9.66
CA GLY A 117 4.36 -9.14 8.99
C GLY A 117 5.60 -8.56 9.66
N ILE A 118 5.64 -7.26 9.99
CA ILE A 118 6.81 -6.64 10.65
C ILE A 118 7.07 -7.29 12.01
N VAL A 119 6.04 -7.36 12.85
CA VAL A 119 6.14 -7.98 14.18
C VAL A 119 6.60 -9.43 14.08
N THR A 120 6.03 -10.20 13.14
CA THR A 120 6.40 -11.60 12.93
C THR A 120 7.84 -11.72 12.46
N SER A 121 8.25 -10.97 11.44
CA SER A 121 9.59 -11.06 10.85
C SER A 121 10.69 -10.59 11.81
N ALA A 122 10.42 -9.57 12.63
CA ALA A 122 11.34 -9.09 13.66
C ALA A 122 11.55 -10.10 14.80
N THR A 123 10.51 -10.86 15.16
CA THR A 123 10.54 -11.73 16.36
C THR A 123 10.76 -13.21 16.05
N ALA A 124 10.55 -13.65 14.80
CA ALA A 124 10.65 -15.06 14.44
C ALA A 124 12.08 -15.63 14.45
N GLY A 125 13.11 -14.79 14.52
CA GLY A 125 14.52 -15.22 14.49
C GLY A 125 14.96 -15.83 13.15
N THR A 126 14.22 -15.56 12.07
CA THR A 126 14.52 -16.07 10.72
C THR A 126 15.45 -15.18 9.90
N GLY A 127 15.68 -13.94 10.35
CA GLY A 127 16.57 -12.99 9.67
C GLY A 127 16.02 -12.46 8.34
N THR A 128 14.70 -12.37 8.19
CA THR A 128 14.02 -12.04 6.92
C THR A 128 13.56 -10.59 6.81
N LEU A 129 13.62 -9.81 7.89
CA LEU A 129 13.21 -8.41 7.90
C LEU A 129 14.33 -7.51 7.36
N PRO A 130 14.16 -6.77 6.25
CA PRO A 130 15.18 -5.85 5.79
C PRO A 130 15.22 -4.57 6.64
N VAL A 131 16.41 -4.20 7.14
CA VAL A 131 16.61 -3.01 7.96
C VAL A 131 17.73 -2.16 7.38
N LYS A 132 17.51 -0.84 7.29
CA LYS A 132 18.45 0.18 6.79
C LYS A 132 19.15 -0.26 5.51
N ASN A 133 18.41 -0.31 4.40
CA ASN A 133 18.87 -0.77 3.09
C ASN A 133 19.59 -2.15 3.13
N TYR A 134 18.99 -3.13 3.81
CA TYR A 134 19.52 -4.49 3.96
C TYR A 134 20.91 -4.60 4.64
N THR A 135 21.37 -3.55 5.32
CA THR A 135 22.64 -3.61 6.07
C THR A 135 22.56 -4.56 7.27
N THR A 136 21.36 -4.85 7.76
CA THR A 136 21.09 -5.85 8.80
C THR A 136 19.66 -6.39 8.68
N CYS A 137 19.36 -7.43 9.45
CA CYS A 137 18.00 -7.93 9.67
C CYS A 137 17.49 -7.73 11.10
N ILE A 138 18.29 -7.08 11.95
CA ILE A 138 17.95 -6.80 13.35
C ILE A 138 17.30 -5.44 13.42
N TYR A 139 15.99 -5.41 13.73
CA TYR A 139 15.26 -4.17 13.89
C TYR A 139 15.22 -3.77 15.38
N ASP A 140 16.30 -3.10 15.81
CA ASP A 140 16.55 -2.74 17.21
C ASP A 140 15.73 -1.51 17.62
N ILE A 141 14.47 -1.75 18.02
CA ILE A 141 13.54 -0.73 18.52
C ILE A 141 12.83 -1.22 19.79
N GLU A 142 12.29 -0.29 20.56
CA GLU A 142 11.48 -0.62 21.75
C GLU A 142 10.34 -1.59 21.39
N PRO A 143 10.10 -2.65 22.19
CA PRO A 143 9.04 -3.63 21.92
C PRO A 143 7.67 -2.99 21.74
N GLU A 144 7.35 -1.95 22.52
CA GLU A 144 6.09 -1.23 22.43
C GLU A 144 5.93 -0.53 21.08
N LYS A 145 7.02 -0.03 20.48
CA LYS A 145 6.98 0.55 19.12
C LYS A 145 6.78 -0.53 18.08
N LEU A 146 7.46 -1.68 18.22
CA LEU A 146 7.31 -2.80 17.30
C LEU A 146 5.87 -3.32 17.28
N GLU A 147 5.24 -3.49 18.44
CA GLU A 147 3.85 -3.94 18.56
C GLU A 147 2.85 -3.03 17.83
N LYS A 148 3.15 -1.72 17.71
CA LYS A 148 2.29 -0.78 16.98
C LYS A 148 2.20 -1.05 15.49
N PHE A 149 3.20 -1.69 14.88
CA PHE A 149 3.14 -2.13 13.48
C PHE A 149 2.18 -3.31 13.27
N GLY A 150 1.66 -3.92 14.34
CA GLY A 150 0.75 -5.06 14.27
C GLY A 150 -0.72 -4.70 14.06
N GLY A 151 -1.45 -5.59 13.40
CA GLY A 151 -2.89 -5.46 13.14
C GLY A 151 -3.76 -5.12 14.36
N PRO A 152 -3.55 -5.73 15.56
CA PRO A 152 -4.30 -5.38 16.77
C PRO A 152 -4.21 -3.90 17.15
N TYR A 153 -3.02 -3.28 17.02
CA TYR A 153 -2.85 -1.86 17.32
C TYR A 153 -3.51 -0.99 16.27
N ILE A 154 -3.21 -1.23 14.98
CA ILE A 154 -3.72 -0.45 13.85
C ILE A 154 -5.25 -0.43 13.86
N ARG A 155 -5.88 -1.59 13.90
CA ARG A 155 -7.35 -1.71 13.84
C ARG A 155 -8.02 -1.42 15.19
N GLY A 156 -7.27 -1.49 16.30
CA GLY A 156 -7.76 -1.06 17.61
C GLY A 156 -7.86 0.46 17.75
N ASN A 157 -6.96 1.22 17.10
CA ASN A 157 -6.83 2.66 17.32
C ASN A 157 -7.28 3.53 16.13
N PHE A 158 -7.24 3.03 14.89
CA PHE A 158 -7.40 3.86 13.68
C PHE A 158 -8.74 3.71 12.95
N LYS A 159 -9.84 3.57 13.71
CA LYS A 159 -11.23 3.59 13.21
C LYS A 159 -11.45 2.77 11.92
N PRO A 160 -11.11 1.47 11.90
CA PRO A 160 -11.17 0.66 10.69
C PRO A 160 -12.60 0.49 10.16
N LYS A 161 -12.74 0.58 8.83
CA LYS A 161 -13.94 0.25 8.09
C LYS A 161 -13.59 -0.78 7.02
N PRO A 162 -14.22 -1.97 7.02
CA PRO A 162 -13.91 -3.01 6.03
C PRO A 162 -14.05 -2.51 4.60
N ALA A 163 -13.03 -2.78 3.77
CA ALA A 163 -12.97 -2.41 2.36
C ALA A 163 -12.50 -3.59 1.49
N PRO A 164 -13.09 -4.79 1.63
CA PRO A 164 -12.56 -5.99 0.99
C PRO A 164 -12.67 -5.95 -0.54
N CYS A 165 -11.75 -6.65 -1.20
CA CYS A 165 -11.84 -7.00 -2.62
C CYS A 165 -13.20 -7.63 -2.96
N TRP A 166 -13.61 -7.54 -4.23
CA TRP A 166 -14.87 -8.11 -4.68
C TRP A 166 -14.98 -9.62 -4.36
N ALA A 167 -16.10 -10.01 -3.73
CA ALA A 167 -16.41 -11.37 -3.28
C ALA A 167 -15.40 -12.00 -2.31
N CYS A 168 -14.43 -11.24 -1.80
CA CYS A 168 -13.50 -11.71 -0.80
C CYS A 168 -14.20 -11.83 0.56
N ARG A 169 -14.00 -12.97 1.22
CA ARG A 169 -14.53 -13.23 2.58
C ARG A 169 -13.48 -12.99 3.67
N MET A 170 -12.27 -12.62 3.29
CA MET A 170 -11.17 -12.31 4.21
C MET A 170 -11.39 -10.92 4.82
N HIS A 171 -10.91 -10.71 6.05
CA HIS A 171 -11.00 -9.41 6.73
C HIS A 171 -9.67 -8.65 6.65
N HIS A 172 -8.96 -8.69 5.52
CA HIS A 172 -7.57 -8.18 5.46
C HIS A 172 -7.39 -6.74 4.97
N CYS A 173 -8.43 -6.09 4.46
CA CYS A 173 -8.35 -4.74 3.91
C CYS A 173 -9.42 -3.83 4.55
N HIS A 174 -8.98 -2.68 5.06
CA HIS A 174 -9.81 -1.66 5.68
C HIS A 174 -9.38 -0.27 5.23
N MET A 175 -10.35 0.59 5.03
CA MET A 175 -10.12 2.04 5.12
C MET A 175 -10.01 2.41 6.59
N ILE A 176 -8.98 3.16 6.95
CA ILE A 176 -8.69 3.58 8.31
C ILE A 176 -8.57 5.09 8.39
N THR A 177 -8.70 5.64 9.59
CA THR A 177 -8.43 7.05 9.88
C THR A 177 -7.44 7.12 11.03
N ILE A 178 -6.26 7.69 10.80
CA ILE A 178 -5.26 7.91 11.85
C ILE A 178 -5.86 8.84 12.92
N THR A 179 -5.78 8.45 14.18
CA THR A 179 -6.44 9.16 15.31
C THR A 179 -5.46 9.79 16.28
N GLU A 180 -4.16 9.61 16.07
CA GLU A 180 -3.10 10.11 16.94
C GLU A 180 -1.88 10.57 16.12
N GLY A 181 -0.98 11.29 16.79
CA GLY A 181 0.25 11.75 16.15
C GLY A 181 0.03 12.85 15.11
N PRO A 182 1.10 13.23 14.38
CA PRO A 182 1.09 14.38 13.48
C PRO A 182 0.19 14.20 12.25
N TYR A 183 -0.17 12.96 11.91
CA TYR A 183 -0.99 12.63 10.73
C TYR A 183 -2.45 12.34 11.10
N THR A 184 -2.90 12.80 12.28
CA THR A 184 -4.29 12.65 12.72
C THR A 184 -5.26 13.20 11.68
N GLY A 185 -6.28 12.41 11.33
CA GLY A 185 -7.29 12.74 10.33
C GLY A 185 -7.00 12.21 8.93
N LEU A 186 -5.78 11.72 8.66
CA LEU A 186 -5.47 11.07 7.38
C LEU A 186 -6.34 9.82 7.20
N VAL A 187 -7.00 9.73 6.04
CA VAL A 187 -7.83 8.59 5.63
C VAL A 187 -7.12 7.84 4.52
N MET A 188 -6.86 6.55 4.74
CA MET A 188 -6.10 5.71 3.82
C MET A 188 -6.60 4.27 3.87
N GLU A 189 -6.24 3.47 2.87
CA GLU A 189 -6.29 2.02 3.01
C GLU A 189 -5.17 1.58 3.96
N GLU A 190 -5.43 0.62 4.85
CA GLU A 190 -4.41 0.17 5.79
C GLU A 190 -3.20 -0.44 5.05
N PRO A 191 -1.96 -0.21 5.51
CA PRO A 191 -0.80 -0.71 4.78
C PRO A 191 -0.71 -2.23 4.76
N GLU A 192 -0.15 -2.77 3.68
CA GLU A 192 0.31 -4.16 3.66
C GLU A 192 1.76 -4.25 4.20
N TYR A 193 2.25 -5.48 4.42
CA TYR A 193 3.59 -5.76 4.95
C TYR A 193 4.69 -5.06 4.16
N GLU A 194 4.61 -5.11 2.83
CA GLU A 194 5.67 -4.56 1.98
C GLU A 194 5.77 -3.03 2.08
N GLN A 195 4.62 -2.36 2.23
CA GLN A 195 4.58 -0.92 2.51
C GLN A 195 5.21 -0.64 3.89
N PHE A 196 4.83 -1.40 4.92
CA PHE A 196 5.46 -1.23 6.23
C PHE A 196 6.94 -1.60 6.26
N ALA A 197 7.39 -2.59 5.49
CA ALA A 197 8.79 -2.97 5.43
C ALA A 197 9.60 -1.85 4.78
N SER A 198 9.09 -1.31 3.67
CA SER A 198 9.69 -0.21 2.92
C SER A 198 9.77 1.09 3.72
N TRP A 199 8.66 1.49 4.35
CA TRP A 199 8.54 2.79 5.03
C TRP A 199 8.76 2.73 6.54
N GLY A 200 9.08 1.55 7.06
CA GLY A 200 9.51 1.31 8.43
C GLY A 200 11.00 0.94 8.45
N PRO A 201 11.35 -0.34 8.63
CA PRO A 201 12.72 -0.77 8.88
C PRO A 201 13.70 -0.51 7.72
N VAL A 202 13.29 -0.61 6.45
CA VAL A 202 14.19 -0.37 5.30
C VAL A 202 14.80 1.03 5.33
N ILE A 203 14.02 2.04 5.73
CA ILE A 203 14.50 3.42 5.88
C ILE A 203 14.82 3.79 7.34
N GLY A 204 14.77 2.84 8.28
CA GLY A 204 15.04 3.07 9.71
C GLY A 204 13.96 3.88 10.45
N GLN A 205 12.74 3.94 9.92
CA GLN A 205 11.61 4.64 10.52
C GLN A 205 10.94 3.81 11.62
N THR A 206 10.82 4.37 12.83
CA THR A 206 10.29 3.67 14.01
C THR A 206 8.90 4.13 14.45
N ASP A 207 8.38 5.21 13.86
CA ASP A 207 7.03 5.69 14.09
C ASP A 207 6.06 5.07 13.09
N VAL A 208 5.06 4.35 13.59
CA VAL A 208 4.09 3.67 12.74
C VAL A 208 3.25 4.65 11.92
N THR A 209 2.87 5.79 12.47
CA THR A 209 2.02 6.76 11.76
C THR A 209 2.77 7.45 10.63
N ALA A 210 4.09 7.64 10.77
CA ALA A 210 4.96 8.09 9.69
C ALA A 210 5.07 7.05 8.59
N ALA A 211 5.28 5.76 8.92
CA ALA A 211 5.30 4.69 7.93
C ALA A 211 3.97 4.58 7.18
N MET A 212 2.84 4.74 7.87
CA MET A 212 1.50 4.79 7.27
C MET A 212 1.33 5.98 6.33
N MET A 213 1.73 7.17 6.75
CA MET A 213 1.68 8.37 5.90
C MET A 213 2.49 8.17 4.62
N LEU A 214 3.72 7.65 4.70
CA LEU A 214 4.55 7.38 3.51
C LEU A 214 3.93 6.31 2.60
N SER A 215 3.27 5.30 3.20
CA SER A 215 2.52 4.29 2.44
C SER A 215 1.37 4.91 1.64
N TYR A 216 0.64 5.85 2.25
CA TYR A 216 -0.43 6.61 1.60
C TYR A 216 0.11 7.47 0.45
N GLU A 217 1.21 8.20 0.65
CA GLU A 217 1.79 9.06 -0.38
C GLU A 217 2.22 8.25 -1.62
N VAL A 218 2.79 7.06 -1.42
CA VAL A 218 3.21 6.16 -2.50
C VAL A 218 2.04 5.67 -3.33
N ASP A 219 0.94 5.31 -2.67
CA ASP A 219 -0.28 4.90 -3.35
C ASP A 219 -0.85 6.05 -4.19
N CYS A 220 -0.95 7.25 -3.59
CA CYS A 220 -1.40 8.47 -4.27
C CYS A 220 -0.52 8.82 -5.48
N LEU A 221 0.79 8.82 -5.32
CA LEU A 221 1.74 9.12 -6.39
C LEU A 221 1.69 8.07 -7.53
N GLY A 222 1.28 6.85 -7.21
CA GLY A 222 1.19 5.75 -8.17
C GLY A 222 2.52 5.02 -8.35
N VAL A 223 3.26 4.80 -7.26
CA VAL A 223 4.63 4.27 -7.28
C VAL A 223 4.68 2.88 -6.65
N ASP A 224 5.59 2.03 -7.11
CA ASP A 224 5.92 0.77 -6.45
C ASP A 224 6.56 1.01 -5.07
N THR A 225 5.94 0.49 -4.01
CA THR A 225 6.41 0.72 -2.65
C THR A 225 7.78 0.13 -2.36
N ASN A 226 8.11 -1.02 -2.94
CA ASN A 226 9.36 -1.71 -2.67
C ASN A 226 10.51 -0.98 -3.34
N GLU A 227 10.37 -0.69 -4.63
CA GLU A 227 11.38 0.05 -5.40
C GLU A 227 11.61 1.44 -4.80
N ALA A 228 10.55 2.15 -4.44
CA ALA A 228 10.67 3.46 -3.79
C ALA A 228 11.37 3.35 -2.43
N GLY A 229 10.99 2.38 -1.59
CA GLY A 229 11.64 2.15 -0.30
C GLY A 229 13.13 1.83 -0.42
N TRP A 230 13.50 0.98 -1.39
CA TRP A 230 14.90 0.61 -1.64
C TRP A 230 15.72 1.77 -2.18
N VAL A 231 15.17 2.55 -3.11
CA VAL A 231 15.84 3.75 -3.64
C VAL A 231 16.08 4.77 -2.54
N ILE A 232 15.07 5.05 -1.70
CA ILE A 232 15.24 5.97 -0.57
C ILE A 232 16.22 5.41 0.46
N GLY A 233 16.15 4.12 0.79
CA GLY A 233 17.11 3.48 1.69
C GLY A 233 18.55 3.61 1.16
N PHE A 234 18.76 3.42 -0.14
CA PHE A 234 20.05 3.63 -0.78
C PHE A 234 20.53 5.08 -0.71
N VAL A 235 19.64 6.05 -0.92
CA VAL A 235 19.94 7.49 -0.77
C VAL A 235 20.36 7.81 0.68
N MET A 236 19.62 7.31 1.67
CA MET A 236 19.96 7.50 3.09
C MET A 236 21.30 6.88 3.45
N GLU A 237 21.62 5.70 2.94
CA GLU A 237 22.93 5.06 3.16
C GLU A 237 24.06 5.86 2.50
N CYS A 238 23.85 6.36 1.28
CA CYS A 238 24.82 7.23 0.61
C CYS A 238 25.03 8.54 1.37
N TYR A 239 23.97 9.12 1.93
CA TYR A 239 24.04 10.32 2.76
C TYR A 239 24.80 10.06 4.07
N GLU A 240 24.50 8.97 4.78
CA GLU A 240 25.21 8.56 6.00
C GLU A 240 26.71 8.36 5.75
N LYS A 241 27.07 7.81 4.59
CA LYS A 241 28.47 7.57 4.19
C LYS A 241 29.16 8.80 3.59
N GLY A 242 28.46 9.93 3.45
CA GLY A 242 28.99 11.17 2.86
C GLY A 242 29.25 11.09 1.36
N ILE A 243 28.63 10.13 0.65
CA ILE A 243 28.64 10.03 -0.81
C ILE A 243 27.69 11.09 -1.41
N LEU A 244 26.53 11.26 -0.78
CA LEU A 244 25.61 12.36 -1.08
C LEU A 244 25.66 13.39 0.03
N SER A 245 25.63 14.66 -0.34
CA SER A 245 25.53 15.78 0.59
C SER A 245 24.11 16.33 0.66
N ARG A 246 23.88 17.25 1.59
CA ARG A 246 22.62 17.98 1.68
C ARG A 246 22.32 18.80 0.41
N GLU A 247 23.35 19.26 -0.28
CA GLU A 247 23.21 20.01 -1.54
C GLU A 247 22.76 19.09 -2.69
N ASP A 248 23.28 17.86 -2.75
CA ASP A 248 22.87 16.86 -3.75
C ASP A 248 21.41 16.39 -3.56
N CYS A 249 20.86 16.60 -2.36
CA CYS A 249 19.50 16.22 -1.96
C CYS A 249 18.56 17.43 -1.85
N ASP A 250 18.79 18.51 -2.60
CA ASP A 250 17.94 19.71 -2.62
C ASP A 250 17.67 20.34 -1.23
N GLY A 251 18.63 20.22 -0.32
CA GLY A 251 18.52 20.73 1.05
C GLY A 251 17.88 19.77 2.05
N LEU A 252 17.46 18.57 1.62
CA LEU A 252 16.84 17.55 2.46
C LEU A 252 17.89 16.82 3.32
N GLU A 253 17.56 16.59 4.59
CA GLU A 253 18.39 15.85 5.52
C GLU A 253 18.03 14.35 5.45
N MET A 254 18.62 13.64 4.49
CA MET A 254 18.35 12.22 4.19
C MET A 254 18.97 11.26 5.24
N THR A 255 18.72 11.53 6.52
CA THR A 255 19.10 10.65 7.63
C THR A 255 18.07 9.54 7.83
N TRP A 256 18.53 8.39 8.36
CA TRP A 256 17.66 7.25 8.65
C TRP A 256 16.47 7.65 9.53
N GLY A 257 15.26 7.25 9.11
CA GLY A 257 14.02 7.48 9.82
C GLY A 257 13.46 8.91 9.68
N ASN A 258 14.04 9.76 8.84
CA ASN A 258 13.51 11.09 8.59
C ASN A 258 12.32 11.04 7.62
N ALA A 259 11.11 10.94 8.17
CA ALA A 259 9.87 10.88 7.38
C ALA A 259 9.64 12.15 6.54
N GLU A 260 9.97 13.33 7.08
CA GLU A 260 9.73 14.59 6.38
C GLU A 260 10.63 14.76 5.17
N ALA A 261 11.90 14.33 5.26
CA ALA A 261 12.80 14.33 4.11
C ALA A 261 12.46 13.23 3.08
N THR A 262 11.78 12.16 3.52
CA THR A 262 11.36 11.06 2.65
C THR A 262 10.10 11.41 1.85
N LYS A 263 9.19 12.18 2.47
CA LYS A 263 7.92 12.61 1.90
C LYS A 263 8.15 13.59 0.74
#